data_AF-A0A6M3LUJ8-F1
#
_entry.id   AF-A0A6M3LUJ8-F1
#
_cell.length_a   1.000
_cell.length_b   1.000
_cell.length_c   1.000
_cell.angle_alpha   90.00
_cell.angle_beta   90.00
_cell.angle_gamma   90.00
#
_symmetry.space_group_name_H-M   'P 1'
#
loop_
_entity.id
_entity.type
_entity.pdbx_description
1 polymer ?
#
loop_
_entity_poly.entity_id
_entity_poly.type
_entity_poly.pdbx_seq_one_letter_code
_entity_poly.pdbx_strand_id
1 'polypeptide(L)'
;MPDLMDEAARTWIAERSLLLAKNINATTMEAIRNELALGFEAGEPMIQLSKRIEGYFTDKAKIRAKMISRTETIAASNEGALHRYEKEGVNKSEFYPSPDACSQCTPLAGEYQTSQSHGMIPVHPNCRCTFLPVIGRAGDESALGQHKSAADNFTDAYRKDNYEHGLVIDKEGNTLFDRRGTKTSVSFTPAEYKQIKNADFFIHNHPNAKGFSAGDLEFMQDANIRQIVAVAGDKQVILEILSTSKKMPVSTLRGIRSATNKEYNEILRAGAHTGGRVVANDELYYELYSKRVNKVIDKAGLKYTEVIR
;
A
#
# COMPACT_ATOMS: atom_id res chain seq x y z
N MET A 1 25.69 -13.16 15.99
CA MET A 1 26.72 -12.11 15.76
C MET A 1 26.04 -10.75 15.83
N PRO A 2 26.69 -9.73 16.40
CA PRO A 2 26.03 -8.51 16.86
C PRO A 2 25.80 -7.53 15.72
N ASP A 3 24.61 -7.57 15.14
CA ASP A 3 24.06 -6.49 14.30
C ASP A 3 22.61 -6.16 14.68
N LEU A 4 22.33 -6.21 15.99
CA LEU A 4 20.97 -6.12 16.54
C LEU A 4 20.47 -4.68 16.75
N MET A 5 21.20 -3.67 16.30
CA MET A 5 20.71 -2.29 16.28
C MET A 5 20.76 -1.74 14.86
N ASP A 6 19.62 -1.24 14.41
CA ASP A 6 19.45 -0.59 13.11
C ASP A 6 20.45 0.57 12.96
N GLU A 7 21.07 0.71 11.79
CA GLU A 7 21.96 1.84 11.48
C GLU A 7 21.24 3.17 11.65
N ALA A 8 19.95 3.22 11.28
CA ALA A 8 19.12 4.40 11.48
C ALA A 8 18.92 4.75 12.97
N ALA A 9 18.75 3.75 13.84
CA ALA A 9 18.66 3.98 15.28
C ALA A 9 19.99 4.50 15.86
N ARG A 10 21.13 4.02 15.32
CA ARG A 10 22.46 4.53 15.70
C ARG A 10 22.64 6.00 15.28
N THR A 11 22.24 6.35 14.06
CA THR A 11 22.29 7.72 13.54
C THR A 11 21.39 8.66 14.34
N TRP A 12 20.16 8.25 14.66
CA TRP A 12 19.26 9.04 15.51
C TRP A 12 19.88 9.34 16.88
N ILE A 13 20.46 8.32 17.52
CA ILE A 13 21.13 8.49 18.80
C ILE A 13 22.31 9.47 18.68
N ALA A 14 23.10 9.37 17.60
CA ALA A 14 24.25 10.23 17.38
C ALA A 14 23.86 11.70 17.09
N GLU A 15 22.79 11.93 16.34
CA GLU A 15 22.45 13.25 15.81
C GLU A 15 21.42 14.02 16.65
N ARG A 16 20.47 13.33 17.30
CA ARG A 16 19.30 13.95 17.91
C ARG A 16 19.12 13.71 19.41
N SER A 17 19.74 12.68 20.00
CA SER A 17 19.51 12.28 21.40
C SER A 17 19.82 13.33 22.47
N LEU A 18 20.50 14.41 22.08
CA LEU A 18 20.92 15.47 22.99
C LEU A 18 20.01 16.70 22.98
N LEU A 19 18.94 16.76 22.17
CA LEU A 19 18.02 17.91 22.20
C LEU A 19 17.31 18.05 23.57
N LEU A 20 16.85 16.95 24.16
CA LEU A 20 16.33 16.93 25.54
C LEU A 20 17.44 17.19 26.56
N ALA A 21 18.68 16.73 26.28
CA ALA A 21 19.81 16.94 27.16
C ALA A 21 20.27 18.40 27.27
N LYS A 22 20.15 19.19 26.19
CA LYS A 22 20.59 20.59 26.14
C LYS A 22 19.93 21.49 27.20
N ASN A 23 18.68 21.22 27.56
CA ASN A 23 17.92 22.04 28.53
C ASN A 23 17.89 21.47 29.96
N ILE A 24 18.64 20.40 30.23
CA ILE A 24 18.69 19.78 31.57
C ILE A 24 19.28 20.76 32.59
N ASN A 25 20.32 21.50 32.24
CA ASN A 25 20.98 22.41 33.18
C ASN A 25 20.05 23.55 33.62
N ALA A 26 19.31 24.15 32.68
CA ALA A 26 18.35 25.21 32.98
C ALA A 26 17.23 24.73 33.93
N THR A 27 16.58 23.61 33.58
CA THR A 27 15.51 23.02 34.40
C THR A 27 15.99 22.44 35.74
N THR A 28 17.27 22.07 35.83
CA THR A 28 17.92 21.69 37.09
C THR A 28 18.12 22.90 37.99
N MET A 29 18.68 23.98 37.45
CA MET A 29 18.90 25.22 38.21
C MET A 29 17.60 25.80 38.74
N GLU A 30 16.54 25.80 37.94
CA GLU A 30 15.22 26.26 38.37
C GLU A 30 14.66 25.42 39.53
N ALA A 31 14.74 24.09 39.42
CA ALA A 31 14.24 23.21 40.47
C ALA A 31 15.05 23.35 41.78
N ILE A 32 16.37 23.52 41.70
CA ILE A 32 17.22 23.78 42.88
C ILE A 32 16.86 25.13 43.51
N ARG A 33 16.62 26.18 42.70
CA ARG A 33 16.15 27.48 43.22
C ARG A 33 14.83 27.36 43.97
N ASN A 34 13.89 26.58 43.46
CA ASN A 34 12.60 26.36 44.11
C ASN A 34 12.74 25.60 45.44
N GLU A 35 13.54 24.53 45.48
CA GLU A 35 13.81 23.79 46.73
C GLU A 35 14.47 24.68 47.80
N LEU A 36 15.41 25.53 47.39
CA LEU A 36 16.06 26.50 48.27
C LEU A 36 15.08 27.55 48.79
N ALA A 37 14.21 28.09 47.92
CA ALA A 37 13.18 29.07 48.32
C ALA A 37 12.21 28.47 49.35
N LEU A 38 11.71 27.25 49.10
CA LEU A 38 10.81 26.56 50.02
C LEU A 38 11.44 26.27 51.38
N GLY A 39 12.68 25.79 51.40
CA GLY A 39 13.38 25.54 52.66
C GLY A 39 13.67 26.84 53.43
N PHE A 40 13.97 27.92 52.72
CA PHE A 40 14.17 29.23 53.33
C PHE A 40 12.87 29.78 53.95
N GLU A 41 11.74 29.70 53.23
CA GLU A 41 10.42 30.10 53.75
C GLU A 41 9.98 29.26 54.96
N ALA A 42 10.35 27.98 54.98
CA ALA A 42 10.09 27.07 56.10
C ALA A 42 11.02 27.30 57.31
N GLY A 43 11.99 28.23 57.22
CA GLY A 43 12.94 28.53 58.29
C GLY A 43 13.94 27.41 58.55
N GLU A 44 14.24 26.59 57.53
CA GLU A 44 15.12 25.43 57.68
C GLU A 44 16.59 25.85 57.90
N PRO A 45 17.32 25.21 58.83
CA PRO A 45 18.73 25.47 59.02
C PRO A 45 19.56 24.97 57.84
N MET A 46 20.74 25.55 57.62
CA MET A 46 21.62 25.29 56.48
C MET A 46 21.92 23.80 56.22
N ILE A 47 21.99 22.97 57.26
CA ILE A 47 22.18 21.51 57.15
C ILE A 47 21.01 20.85 56.43
N GLN A 48 19.77 21.29 56.67
CA GLN A 48 18.58 20.76 56.01
C GLN A 48 18.48 21.24 54.56
N LEU A 49 18.80 22.52 54.30
CA LEU A 49 18.90 23.06 52.93
C LEU A 49 19.94 22.30 52.10
N SER A 50 21.09 21.99 52.67
CA SER A 50 22.14 21.20 52.01
C SER A 50 21.65 19.79 51.66
N LYS A 51 20.94 19.12 52.59
CA LYS A 51 20.32 17.81 52.35
C LYS A 51 19.26 17.84 51.25
N ARG A 52 18.49 18.93 51.10
CA ARG A 52 17.53 19.09 49.99
C ARG A 52 18.24 19.10 48.62
N ILE A 53 19.33 19.86 48.52
CA ILE A 53 20.13 19.92 47.28
C ILE A 53 20.73 18.55 46.98
N GLU A 54 21.33 17.90 47.97
CA GLU A 54 21.89 16.55 47.80
C GLU A 54 20.81 15.55 47.33
N GLY A 55 19.65 15.55 47.99
CA GLY A 55 18.50 14.70 47.66
C GLY A 55 17.96 14.91 46.24
N TYR A 56 18.01 16.14 45.72
CA TYR A 56 17.66 16.43 44.34
C TYR A 56 18.55 15.65 43.36
N PHE A 57 19.86 15.66 43.59
CA PHE A 57 20.83 14.97 42.73
C PHE A 57 20.80 13.44 42.89
N THR A 58 20.33 12.90 44.01
CA THR A 58 20.18 11.45 44.18
C THR A 58 18.89 10.91 43.58
N ASP A 59 17.75 11.56 43.81
CA ASP A 59 16.44 10.97 43.49
C ASP A 59 15.82 11.56 42.22
N LYS A 60 15.80 12.89 42.10
CA LYS A 60 15.23 13.57 40.93
C LYS A 60 16.09 13.36 39.69
N ALA A 61 17.41 13.33 39.85
CA ALA A 61 18.32 13.02 38.74
C ALA A 61 18.11 11.60 38.20
N LYS A 62 17.89 10.60 39.07
CA LYS A 62 17.59 9.21 38.64
C LYS A 62 16.27 9.13 37.86
N ILE A 63 15.22 9.80 38.35
CA ILE A 63 13.93 9.85 37.66
C ILE A 63 14.09 10.50 36.28
N ARG A 64 14.83 11.60 36.21
CA ARG A 64 15.09 12.32 34.95
C ARG A 64 15.91 11.46 33.98
N ALA A 65 16.97 10.81 34.45
CA ALA A 65 17.77 9.90 33.63
C ALA A 65 16.89 8.79 33.03
N LYS A 66 16.03 8.16 33.83
CA LYS A 66 15.10 7.13 33.35
C LYS A 66 14.12 7.68 32.31
N MET A 67 13.58 8.89 32.52
CA MET A 67 12.68 9.53 31.57
C MET A 67 13.37 9.81 30.22
N ILE A 68 14.59 10.34 30.25
CA ILE A 68 15.38 10.61 29.04
C ILE A 68 15.67 9.30 28.32
N SER A 69 16.21 8.30 29.03
CA SER A 69 16.52 7.00 28.41
C SER A 69 15.31 6.38 27.73
N ARG A 70 14.12 6.41 28.38
CA ARG A 70 12.89 5.88 27.78
C ARG A 70 12.47 6.67 26.55
N THR A 71 12.52 8.00 26.62
CA THR A 71 12.08 8.89 25.55
C THR A 71 12.99 8.78 24.33
N GLU A 72 14.31 8.75 24.53
CA GLU A 72 15.26 8.61 23.42
C GLU A 72 15.25 7.21 22.82
N THR A 73 15.07 6.16 23.64
CA THR A 73 14.99 4.79 23.14
C THR A 73 13.73 4.57 22.30
N ILE A 74 12.58 5.08 22.74
CA ILE A 74 11.33 4.94 21.97
C ILE A 74 11.40 5.76 20.68
N ALA A 75 12.01 6.95 20.72
CA ALA A 75 12.25 7.76 19.53
C ALA A 75 13.09 6.99 18.50
N ALA A 76 14.29 6.54 18.91
CA ALA A 76 15.21 5.82 18.04
C ALA A 76 14.59 4.53 17.46
N SER A 77 13.81 3.80 18.27
CA SER A 77 13.13 2.58 17.82
C SER A 77 12.08 2.86 16.75
N ASN A 78 11.29 3.93 16.90
CA ASN A 78 10.26 4.29 15.92
C ASN A 78 10.87 4.83 14.63
N GLU A 79 11.89 5.67 14.73
CA GLU A 79 12.59 6.23 13.57
C GLU A 79 13.29 5.14 12.77
N GLY A 80 13.98 4.22 13.45
CA GLY A 80 14.56 3.04 12.79
C GLY A 80 13.50 2.18 12.11
N ALA A 81 12.34 1.98 12.75
CA ALA A 81 11.23 1.25 12.14
C ALA A 81 10.70 1.94 10.87
N LEU A 82 10.48 3.25 10.91
CA LEU A 82 10.00 4.02 9.75
C LEU A 82 11.00 3.99 8.58
N HIS A 83 12.29 4.20 8.85
CA HIS A 83 13.32 4.07 7.80
C HIS A 83 13.35 2.68 7.17
N ARG A 84 13.13 1.64 7.98
CA ARG A 84 13.00 0.27 7.46
C ARG A 84 11.74 0.11 6.61
N TYR A 85 10.61 0.66 7.05
CA TYR A 85 9.36 0.63 6.28
C TYR A 85 9.58 1.28 4.91
N GLU A 86 10.20 2.45 4.84
CA GLU A 86 10.53 3.11 3.58
C GLU A 86 11.45 2.27 2.69
N LYS A 87 12.51 1.69 3.27
CA LYS A 87 13.46 0.82 2.55
C LYS A 87 12.79 -0.43 1.97
N GLU A 88 11.82 -0.98 2.69
CA GLU A 88 11.06 -2.18 2.29
C GLU A 88 9.79 -1.83 1.49
N GLY A 89 9.61 -0.56 1.07
CA GLY A 89 8.50 -0.13 0.21
C GLY A 89 7.13 -0.01 0.90
N VAL A 90 7.09 0.01 2.23
CA VAL A 90 5.86 0.19 3.01
C VAL A 90 5.47 1.66 3.02
N ASN A 91 4.46 2.01 2.22
CA ASN A 91 4.03 3.40 2.00
C ASN A 91 3.23 4.00 3.17
N LYS A 92 2.61 3.15 4.00
CA LYS A 92 1.77 3.58 5.12
C LYS A 92 2.25 3.00 6.45
N SER A 93 2.15 3.81 7.50
CA SER A 93 2.39 3.38 8.88
C SER A 93 1.23 3.81 9.76
N GLU A 94 0.83 2.94 10.68
CA GLU A 94 -0.23 3.21 11.64
C GLU A 94 0.41 3.72 12.92
N PHE A 95 0.02 4.93 13.35
CA PHE A 95 0.31 5.40 14.70
C PHE A 95 -0.54 4.57 15.66
N TYR A 96 0.12 3.71 16.44
CA TYR A 96 -0.52 2.78 17.36
C TYR A 96 -0.31 3.26 18.80
N PRO A 97 -1.35 3.86 19.43
CA PRO A 97 -1.24 4.32 20.81
C PRO A 97 -1.04 3.14 21.77
N SER A 98 -0.35 3.36 22.89
CA SER A 98 -0.32 2.34 23.94
C SER A 98 -1.75 2.08 24.48
N PRO A 99 -2.05 0.88 25.03
CA PRO A 99 -3.39 0.55 25.54
C PRO A 99 -3.94 1.55 26.57
N ASP A 100 -3.05 2.25 27.26
CA ASP A 100 -3.31 3.30 28.25
C ASP A 100 -2.79 4.68 27.78
N ALA A 101 -2.92 4.96 26.49
CA ALA A 101 -2.50 6.21 25.89
C ALA A 101 -3.17 7.44 26.53
N CYS A 102 -2.42 8.54 26.60
CA CYS A 102 -2.92 9.80 27.14
C CYS A 102 -3.79 10.56 26.12
N SER A 103 -4.47 11.61 26.56
CA SER A 103 -5.32 12.45 25.72
C SER A 103 -4.61 13.14 24.56
N GLN A 104 -3.27 13.26 24.59
CA GLN A 104 -2.49 13.79 23.46
C GLN A 104 -2.20 12.72 22.39
N CYS A 105 -2.08 11.45 22.78
CA CYS A 105 -1.73 10.36 21.88
C CYS A 105 -2.95 9.69 21.26
N THR A 106 -4.03 9.52 22.01
CA THR A 106 -5.26 8.86 21.51
C THR A 106 -5.81 9.49 20.22
N PRO A 107 -5.85 10.82 20.06
CA PRO A 107 -6.33 11.45 18.82
C PRO A 107 -5.42 11.25 17.61
N LEU A 108 -4.17 10.83 17.81
CA LEU A 108 -3.21 10.57 16.73
C LEU A 108 -3.30 9.14 16.21
N ALA A 109 -4.21 8.30 16.74
CA ALA A 109 -4.40 6.95 16.25
C ALA A 109 -4.88 6.95 14.79
N GLY A 110 -4.20 6.19 13.93
CA GLY A 110 -4.60 6.03 12.53
C GLY A 110 -3.43 5.86 11.57
N GLU A 111 -3.75 5.73 10.29
CA GLU A 111 -2.77 5.55 9.22
C GLU A 111 -2.23 6.88 8.69
N TYR A 112 -0.93 6.93 8.49
CA TYR A 112 -0.20 8.05 7.90
C TYR A 112 0.69 7.54 6.76
N GLN A 113 1.05 8.42 5.83
CA GLN A 113 2.16 8.11 4.91
C GLN A 113 3.42 7.91 5.73
N THR A 114 4.18 6.84 5.48
CA THR A 114 5.40 6.52 6.25
C THR A 114 6.37 7.69 6.30
N SER A 115 6.53 8.40 5.19
CA SER A 115 7.38 9.60 5.08
C SER A 115 6.93 10.79 5.93
N GLN A 116 5.65 10.82 6.33
CA GLN A 116 5.09 11.87 7.19
C GLN A 116 5.12 11.50 8.69
N SER A 117 5.41 10.23 9.01
CA SER A 117 5.40 9.71 10.38
C SER A 117 6.66 10.05 11.17
N HIS A 118 7.74 10.42 10.48
CA HIS A 118 9.02 10.79 11.11
C HIS A 118 8.84 11.96 12.08
N GLY A 119 9.38 11.81 13.28
CA GLY A 119 9.37 12.79 14.35
C GLY A 119 8.08 12.87 15.16
N MET A 120 7.04 12.11 14.81
CA MET A 120 5.77 12.14 15.55
C MET A 120 5.87 11.45 16.92
N ILE A 121 6.66 10.37 17.03
CA ILE A 121 6.91 9.67 18.28
C ILE A 121 8.36 9.94 18.70
N PRO A 122 8.61 10.42 19.93
CA PRO A 122 7.69 10.55 21.05
C PRO A 122 6.88 11.85 21.03
N VAL A 123 5.58 11.75 21.31
CA VAL A 123 4.69 12.92 21.49
C VAL A 123 5.03 13.69 22.77
N HIS A 124 5.46 12.98 23.81
CA HIS A 124 5.75 13.54 25.13
C HIS A 124 6.81 12.70 25.86
N PRO A 125 7.42 13.22 26.95
CA PRO A 125 8.30 12.44 27.80
C PRO A 125 7.63 11.14 28.30
N ASN A 126 8.38 10.04 28.33
CA ASN A 126 7.88 8.69 28.67
C ASN A 126 6.79 8.13 27.73
N CYS A 127 6.64 8.64 26.51
CA CYS A 127 5.74 8.05 25.52
C CYS A 127 6.06 6.55 25.31
N ARG A 128 5.03 5.74 25.08
CA ARG A 128 5.11 4.30 24.79
C ARG A 128 4.37 3.91 23.51
N CYS A 129 3.96 4.88 22.71
CA CYS A 129 3.31 4.63 21.43
C CYS A 129 4.35 4.07 20.45
N THR A 130 3.86 3.39 19.41
CA THR A 130 4.71 2.83 18.36
C THR A 130 4.07 3.02 17.00
N PHE A 131 4.87 3.03 15.95
CA PHE A 131 4.38 2.80 14.60
C PHE A 131 4.30 1.30 14.33
N LEU A 132 3.26 0.91 13.60
CA LEU A 132 3.12 -0.40 12.99
C LEU A 132 3.15 -0.22 11.46
N PRO A 133 3.76 -1.14 10.69
CA PRO A 133 3.70 -1.05 9.26
C PRO A 133 2.30 -1.43 8.81
N VAL A 134 1.66 -0.57 8.01
CA VAL A 134 0.43 -0.95 7.31
C VAL A 134 0.88 -1.69 6.07
N ILE A 135 1.29 -2.94 6.29
CA ILE A 135 1.33 -3.90 5.21
C ILE A 135 -0.13 -4.19 4.88
N GLY A 136 -0.55 -3.87 3.66
CA GLY A 136 -1.80 -4.43 3.17
C GLY A 136 -1.75 -5.93 3.48
N ARG A 137 -2.82 -6.50 4.03
CA ARG A 137 -3.03 -7.94 3.84
C ARG A 137 -2.75 -8.17 2.36
N ALA A 138 -1.93 -9.15 2.00
CA ALA A 138 -1.69 -9.49 0.60
C ALA A 138 -3.05 -9.46 -0.15
N GLY A 139 -3.34 -8.37 -0.87
CA GLY A 139 -4.70 -8.01 -1.33
C GLY A 139 -5.25 -6.58 -1.07
N ASP A 140 -4.62 -5.73 -0.25
CA ASP A 140 -5.18 -4.40 0.13
C ASP A 140 -4.38 -3.15 -0.29
N GLU A 141 -3.21 -3.30 -0.93
CA GLU A 141 -2.80 -2.22 -1.85
C GLU A 141 -3.78 -2.27 -3.03
N SER A 142 -4.35 -1.13 -3.42
CA SER A 142 -5.00 -1.08 -4.74
C SER A 142 -4.01 -1.67 -5.70
N ALA A 143 -4.43 -2.70 -6.41
CA ALA A 143 -3.68 -3.51 -7.33
C ALA A 143 -2.70 -2.67 -8.19
N LEU A 144 -2.96 -1.39 -8.49
CA LEU A 144 -2.01 -0.50 -9.16
C LEU A 144 -0.76 -0.06 -8.35
N GLY A 145 -0.75 -0.09 -7.01
CA GLY A 145 0.21 0.62 -6.15
C GLY A 145 1.68 0.20 -6.28
N GLN A 146 1.94 -1.11 -6.38
CA GLN A 146 3.31 -1.64 -6.45
C GLN A 146 4.00 -1.32 -7.79
N HIS A 147 3.23 -1.17 -8.87
CA HIS A 147 3.77 -0.91 -10.22
C HIS A 147 3.07 0.25 -10.91
N LYS A 148 2.59 1.22 -10.13
CA LYS A 148 1.77 2.33 -10.61
C LYS A 148 2.48 3.10 -11.70
N SER A 149 3.78 3.34 -11.52
CA SER A 149 4.63 4.00 -12.49
C SER A 149 4.73 3.22 -13.81
N ALA A 150 4.84 1.88 -13.77
CA ALA A 150 4.90 1.06 -14.97
C ALA A 150 3.55 1.06 -15.72
N ALA A 151 2.44 0.94 -15.00
CA ALA A 151 1.09 1.04 -15.58
C ALA A 151 0.80 2.43 -16.17
N ASP A 152 1.23 3.50 -15.49
CA ASP A 152 1.08 4.87 -15.94
C ASP A 152 1.92 5.15 -17.18
N ASN A 153 3.20 4.73 -17.19
CA ASN A 153 4.08 4.86 -18.34
C ASN A 153 3.54 4.09 -19.55
N PHE A 154 3.08 2.85 -19.34
CA PHE A 154 2.46 2.04 -20.38
C PHE A 154 1.20 2.70 -20.94
N THR A 155 0.35 3.23 -20.05
CA THR A 155 -0.87 3.94 -20.44
C THR A 155 -0.54 5.15 -21.29
N ASP A 156 0.42 5.98 -20.88
CA ASP A 156 0.80 7.17 -21.64
C ASP A 156 1.36 6.83 -23.02
N ALA A 157 2.14 5.75 -23.11
CA ALA A 157 2.73 5.29 -24.36
C ALA A 157 1.71 4.70 -25.34
N TYR A 158 0.78 3.87 -24.86
CA TYR A 158 0.03 2.96 -25.74
C TYR A 158 -1.48 3.15 -25.74
N ARG A 159 -2.06 4.03 -24.89
CA ARG A 159 -3.52 4.24 -24.84
C ARG A 159 -4.17 4.70 -26.15
N LYS A 160 -3.39 5.29 -27.07
CA LYS A 160 -3.85 5.76 -28.39
C LYS A 160 -3.29 4.94 -29.56
N ASP A 161 -2.58 3.85 -29.28
CA ASP A 161 -2.02 3.01 -30.33
C ASP A 161 -3.11 2.13 -30.97
N ASN A 162 -2.97 1.85 -32.26
CA ASN A 162 -3.86 1.00 -33.05
C ASN A 162 -3.53 -0.50 -32.92
N TYR A 163 -2.46 -0.84 -32.21
CA TYR A 163 -2.01 -2.19 -31.92
C TYR A 163 -2.13 -2.46 -30.43
N GLU A 164 -2.44 -3.72 -30.10
CA GLU A 164 -2.33 -4.16 -28.72
C GLU A 164 -0.84 -4.33 -28.37
N HIS A 165 -0.49 -3.87 -27.19
CA HIS A 165 0.79 -3.99 -26.54
C HIS A 165 0.56 -4.70 -25.22
N GLY A 166 1.56 -5.43 -24.76
CA GLY A 166 1.50 -6.23 -23.55
C GLY A 166 2.81 -6.10 -22.79
N LEU A 167 2.71 -5.70 -21.52
CA LEU A 167 3.81 -5.59 -20.58
C LEU A 167 3.60 -6.62 -19.46
N VAL A 168 4.58 -7.47 -19.23
CA VAL A 168 4.58 -8.46 -18.13
C VAL A 168 5.65 -8.06 -17.12
N ILE A 169 5.28 -8.05 -15.83
CA ILE A 169 6.16 -7.68 -14.73
C ILE A 169 6.18 -8.81 -13.69
N ASP A 170 7.37 -9.16 -13.20
CA ASP A 170 7.53 -10.13 -12.11
C ASP A 170 7.18 -9.53 -10.73
N LYS A 171 7.36 -10.31 -9.65
CA LYS A 171 7.02 -9.88 -8.29
C LYS A 171 8.03 -8.88 -7.73
N GLU A 172 9.21 -8.83 -8.31
CA GLU A 172 10.32 -7.96 -7.96
C GLU A 172 10.24 -6.61 -8.70
N GLY A 173 9.32 -6.46 -9.66
CA GLY A 173 9.12 -5.25 -10.45
C GLY A 173 9.95 -5.17 -11.73
N ASN A 174 10.60 -6.26 -12.13
CA ASN A 174 11.32 -6.30 -13.39
C ASN A 174 10.38 -6.59 -14.55
N THR A 175 10.58 -5.88 -15.66
CA THR A 175 9.92 -6.19 -16.91
C THR A 175 10.44 -7.52 -17.46
N LEU A 176 9.56 -8.52 -17.53
CA LEU A 176 9.85 -9.79 -18.21
C LEU A 176 9.70 -9.64 -19.72
N PHE A 177 8.65 -8.93 -20.15
CA PHE A 177 8.34 -8.71 -21.57
C PHE A 177 7.66 -7.37 -21.77
N ASP A 178 8.08 -6.63 -22.80
CA ASP A 178 7.34 -5.52 -23.39
C ASP A 178 7.20 -5.81 -24.88
N ARG A 179 5.97 -6.03 -25.34
CA ARG A 179 5.71 -6.50 -26.70
C ARG A 179 4.54 -5.81 -27.35
N ARG A 180 4.77 -5.43 -28.60
CA ARG A 180 3.71 -5.14 -29.56
C ARG A 180 3.14 -6.45 -30.13
N GLY A 181 1.83 -6.60 -30.03
CA GLY A 181 1.05 -7.65 -30.65
C GLY A 181 0.44 -7.23 -32.00
N THR A 182 -0.70 -7.84 -32.31
CA THR A 182 -1.51 -7.53 -33.48
C THR A 182 -2.48 -6.38 -33.18
N LYS A 183 -3.42 -6.10 -34.09
CA LYS A 183 -4.50 -5.12 -33.82
C LYS A 183 -5.48 -5.57 -32.73
N THR A 184 -5.48 -6.85 -32.36
CA THR A 184 -6.54 -7.46 -31.55
C THR A 184 -6.05 -8.50 -30.54
N SER A 185 -4.73 -8.71 -30.44
CA SER A 185 -4.17 -9.69 -29.50
C SER A 185 -2.68 -9.50 -29.30
N VAL A 186 -2.21 -9.70 -28.08
CA VAL A 186 -0.83 -10.06 -27.76
C VAL A 186 -0.77 -11.57 -27.50
N SER A 187 0.29 -12.23 -27.97
CA SER A 187 0.49 -13.67 -27.74
C SER A 187 1.93 -13.98 -27.36
N PHE A 188 2.11 -15.08 -26.65
CA PHE A 188 3.39 -15.56 -26.15
C PHE A 188 3.66 -16.97 -26.65
N THR A 189 4.92 -17.27 -26.94
CA THR A 189 5.35 -18.63 -27.29
C THR A 189 5.25 -19.55 -26.07
N PRO A 190 5.18 -20.88 -26.25
CA PRO A 190 5.18 -21.82 -25.12
C PRO A 190 6.38 -21.68 -24.18
N ALA A 191 7.53 -21.22 -24.67
CA ALA A 191 8.71 -20.98 -23.85
C ALA A 191 8.59 -19.70 -23.00
N GLU A 192 8.04 -18.64 -23.59
CA GLU A 192 7.77 -17.37 -22.88
C GLU A 192 6.67 -17.56 -21.84
N TYR A 193 5.65 -18.34 -22.16
CA TYR A 193 4.58 -18.67 -21.24
C TYR A 193 5.09 -19.28 -19.92
N LYS A 194 6.16 -20.08 -19.98
CA LYS A 194 6.80 -20.63 -18.77
C LYS A 194 7.46 -19.56 -17.91
N GLN A 195 7.97 -18.49 -18.51
CA GLN A 195 8.59 -17.36 -17.81
C GLN A 195 7.54 -16.43 -17.20
N ILE A 196 6.40 -16.28 -17.87
CA ILE A 196 5.27 -15.46 -17.40
C ILE A 196 4.51 -16.14 -16.25
N LYS A 197 4.65 -17.46 -16.10
CA LYS A 197 3.91 -18.21 -15.08
C LYS A 197 4.25 -17.68 -13.68
N ASN A 198 3.22 -17.27 -12.95
CA ASN A 198 3.30 -16.60 -11.64
C ASN A 198 3.88 -15.18 -11.66
N ALA A 199 3.91 -14.52 -12.82
CA ALA A 199 4.15 -13.09 -12.89
C ALA A 199 3.13 -12.32 -12.04
N ASP A 200 3.52 -11.13 -11.59
CA ASP A 200 2.70 -10.34 -10.69
C ASP A 200 1.66 -9.54 -11.48
N PHE A 201 2.08 -8.94 -12.61
CA PHE A 201 1.23 -8.11 -13.46
C PHE A 201 1.32 -8.46 -14.94
N PHE A 202 0.19 -8.34 -15.62
CA PHE A 202 0.13 -8.15 -17.06
C PHE A 202 -0.69 -6.90 -17.39
N ILE A 203 -0.13 -6.01 -18.19
CA ILE A 203 -0.75 -4.75 -18.60
C ILE A 203 -0.89 -4.77 -20.11
N HIS A 204 -2.09 -4.52 -20.64
CA HIS A 204 -2.29 -4.42 -22.07
C HIS A 204 -3.26 -3.30 -22.43
N ASN A 205 -3.11 -2.73 -23.62
CA ASN A 205 -4.08 -1.77 -24.14
C ASN A 205 -5.09 -2.47 -25.05
N HIS A 206 -6.31 -1.96 -25.05
CA HIS A 206 -7.36 -2.33 -25.98
C HIS A 206 -7.68 -1.13 -26.89
N PRO A 207 -7.18 -1.10 -28.12
CA PRO A 207 -7.43 0.01 -29.07
C PRO A 207 -8.91 0.28 -29.36
N ASN A 208 -9.76 -0.75 -29.23
CA ASN A 208 -11.20 -0.72 -29.54
C ASN A 208 -12.09 -0.87 -28.27
N ALA A 209 -11.52 -0.69 -27.07
CA ALA A 209 -12.00 -1.23 -25.78
C ALA A 209 -13.47 -1.03 -25.39
N LYS A 210 -14.07 -2.10 -24.82
CA LYS A 210 -15.23 -2.06 -23.90
C LYS A 210 -15.05 -2.88 -22.59
N GLY A 211 -13.90 -3.53 -22.37
CA GLY A 211 -13.62 -4.32 -21.15
C GLY A 211 -12.70 -5.53 -21.41
N PHE A 212 -12.64 -6.46 -20.44
CA PHE A 212 -11.87 -7.71 -20.56
C PHE A 212 -12.53 -8.73 -21.50
N SER A 213 -11.71 -9.62 -22.05
CA SER A 213 -12.13 -10.75 -22.85
C SER A 213 -12.04 -12.09 -22.11
N ALA A 214 -12.71 -13.10 -22.65
CA ALA A 214 -12.57 -14.49 -22.18
C ALA A 214 -11.12 -14.99 -22.28
N GLY A 215 -10.37 -14.50 -23.27
CA GLY A 215 -8.95 -14.84 -23.44
C GLY A 215 -8.08 -14.27 -22.33
N ASP A 216 -8.38 -13.05 -21.88
CA ASP A 216 -7.65 -12.42 -20.78
C ASP A 216 -7.87 -13.19 -19.47
N LEU A 217 -9.11 -13.61 -19.20
CA LEU A 217 -9.43 -14.43 -18.02
C LEU A 217 -8.79 -15.82 -18.07
N GLU A 218 -8.77 -16.45 -19.25
CA GLU A 218 -8.11 -17.75 -19.45
C GLU A 218 -6.60 -17.61 -19.24
N PHE A 219 -5.98 -16.58 -19.83
CA PHE A 219 -4.56 -16.28 -19.66
C PHE A 219 -4.20 -15.98 -18.20
N MET A 220 -4.95 -15.10 -17.54
CA MET A 220 -4.76 -14.76 -16.13
C MET A 220 -4.71 -16.01 -15.25
N GLN A 221 -5.69 -16.90 -15.44
CA GLN A 221 -5.81 -18.11 -14.64
C GLN A 221 -4.75 -19.14 -14.99
N ASP A 222 -4.55 -19.43 -16.27
CA ASP A 222 -3.66 -20.51 -16.70
C ASP A 222 -2.19 -20.15 -16.44
N ALA A 223 -1.83 -18.87 -16.53
CA ALA A 223 -0.50 -18.37 -16.19
C ALA A 223 -0.37 -18.05 -14.69
N ASN A 224 -1.46 -18.09 -13.93
CA ASN A 224 -1.50 -17.73 -12.50
C ASN A 224 -0.94 -16.32 -12.24
N ILE A 225 -1.36 -15.36 -13.07
CA ILE A 225 -0.98 -13.96 -12.94
C ILE A 225 -1.88 -13.32 -11.88
N ARG A 226 -1.29 -12.69 -10.86
CA ARG A 226 -2.07 -12.11 -9.76
C ARG A 226 -3.01 -11.01 -10.25
N GLN A 227 -2.54 -10.21 -11.21
CA GLN A 227 -3.28 -9.03 -11.67
C GLN A 227 -3.16 -8.78 -13.16
N ILE A 228 -4.27 -8.38 -13.79
CA ILE A 228 -4.30 -7.85 -15.15
C ILE A 228 -4.85 -6.43 -15.16
N VAL A 229 -4.20 -5.55 -15.94
CA VAL A 229 -4.61 -4.17 -16.16
C VAL A 229 -4.90 -3.96 -17.65
N ALA A 230 -6.15 -3.67 -17.98
CA ALA A 230 -6.57 -3.30 -19.32
C ALA A 230 -6.65 -1.77 -19.45
N VAL A 231 -5.95 -1.21 -20.43
CA VAL A 231 -5.94 0.23 -20.74
C VAL A 231 -6.90 0.51 -21.91
N ALA A 232 -7.86 1.38 -21.68
CA ALA A 232 -8.93 1.75 -22.59
C ALA A 232 -9.03 3.28 -22.70
N GLY A 233 -8.22 3.88 -23.57
CA GLY A 233 -8.05 5.34 -23.60
C GLY A 233 -7.52 5.84 -22.25
N ASP A 234 -8.27 6.72 -21.60
CA ASP A 234 -7.89 7.29 -20.30
C ASP A 234 -8.33 6.45 -19.10
N LYS A 235 -8.95 5.30 -19.35
CA LYS A 235 -9.41 4.37 -18.31
C LYS A 235 -8.43 3.22 -18.16
N GLN A 236 -8.09 2.91 -16.91
CA GLN A 236 -7.45 1.66 -16.54
C GLN A 236 -8.47 0.80 -15.81
N VAL A 237 -8.69 -0.41 -16.30
CA VAL A 237 -9.56 -1.41 -15.66
C VAL A 237 -8.66 -2.51 -15.13
N ILE A 238 -8.84 -2.85 -13.86
CA ILE A 238 -7.97 -3.76 -13.13
C ILE A 238 -8.76 -4.97 -12.64
N LEU A 239 -8.23 -6.15 -12.89
CA LEU A 239 -8.68 -7.41 -12.30
C LEU A 239 -7.59 -8.01 -11.43
N GLU A 240 -7.98 -8.43 -10.23
CA GLU A 240 -7.09 -9.09 -9.28
C GLU A 240 -7.68 -10.43 -8.81
N ILE A 241 -6.85 -11.48 -8.85
CA ILE A 241 -7.13 -12.78 -8.22
C ILE A 241 -6.83 -12.65 -6.73
N LEU A 242 -7.86 -12.81 -5.91
CA LEU A 242 -7.75 -12.88 -4.46
C LEU A 242 -7.51 -14.31 -3.99
N SER A 243 -7.01 -14.47 -2.78
CA SER A 243 -6.89 -15.79 -2.13
C SER A 243 -8.24 -16.52 -2.00
N THR A 244 -9.35 -15.78 -2.01
CA THR A 244 -10.73 -16.29 -1.98
C THR A 244 -11.34 -16.54 -3.35
N SER A 245 -10.65 -16.16 -4.44
CA SER A 245 -11.19 -16.29 -5.79
C SER A 245 -11.29 -17.75 -6.23
N LYS A 246 -12.35 -18.08 -6.97
CA LYS A 246 -12.62 -19.42 -7.47
C LYS A 246 -12.05 -19.59 -8.87
N LYS A 247 -11.60 -20.82 -9.18
CA LYS A 247 -11.24 -21.18 -10.55
C LYS A 247 -12.45 -21.05 -11.48
N MET A 248 -12.21 -20.39 -12.61
CA MET A 248 -13.11 -20.27 -13.75
C MET A 248 -12.97 -21.54 -14.62
N PRO A 249 -14.03 -22.32 -14.86
CA PRO A 249 -13.95 -23.47 -15.75
C PRO A 249 -13.57 -23.03 -17.17
N VAL A 250 -12.51 -23.60 -17.74
CA VAL A 250 -12.03 -23.28 -19.10
C VAL A 250 -13.12 -23.49 -20.15
N SER A 251 -13.98 -24.51 -19.97
CA SER A 251 -15.14 -24.75 -20.82
C SER A 251 -16.15 -23.60 -20.80
N THR A 252 -16.32 -22.93 -19.66
CA THR A 252 -17.18 -21.75 -19.53
C THR A 252 -16.59 -20.57 -20.29
N LEU A 253 -15.28 -20.30 -20.12
CA LEU A 253 -14.59 -19.20 -20.82
C LEU A 253 -14.63 -19.37 -22.34
N ARG A 254 -14.24 -20.55 -22.83
CA ARG A 254 -14.28 -20.88 -24.27
C ARG A 254 -15.70 -20.90 -24.85
N GLY A 255 -16.71 -21.17 -24.01
CA GLY A 255 -18.12 -21.16 -24.38
C GLY A 255 -18.74 -19.77 -24.55
N ILE A 256 -18.12 -18.70 -24.01
CA ILE A 256 -18.70 -17.35 -24.02
C ILE A 256 -19.02 -16.88 -25.44
N ARG A 257 -18.06 -16.96 -26.37
CA ARG A 257 -18.26 -16.51 -27.76
C ARG A 257 -19.40 -17.24 -28.46
N SER A 258 -19.48 -18.56 -28.30
CA SER A 258 -20.55 -19.38 -28.89
C SER A 258 -21.92 -19.00 -28.33
N ALA A 259 -22.02 -18.82 -27.00
CA ALA A 259 -23.26 -18.41 -26.35
C ALA A 259 -23.70 -16.99 -26.76
N THR A 260 -22.76 -16.05 -26.88
CA THR A 260 -23.04 -14.69 -27.39
C THR A 260 -23.53 -14.73 -28.83
N ASN A 261 -22.84 -15.47 -29.71
CA ASN A 261 -23.25 -15.61 -31.12
C ASN A 261 -24.67 -16.19 -31.24
N LYS A 262 -25.01 -17.17 -30.40
CA LYS A 262 -26.35 -17.77 -30.38
C LYS A 262 -27.42 -16.73 -30.03
N GLU A 263 -27.26 -16.03 -28.91
CA GLU A 263 -28.21 -15.01 -28.44
C GLU A 263 -28.33 -13.84 -29.40
N TYR A 264 -27.19 -13.35 -29.92
CA TYR A 264 -27.15 -12.28 -30.92
C TYR A 264 -27.96 -12.64 -32.17
N ASN A 265 -27.76 -13.85 -32.71
CA ASN A 265 -28.50 -14.31 -33.89
C ASN A 265 -30.00 -14.51 -33.60
N GLU A 266 -30.38 -14.93 -32.39
CA GLU A 266 -31.78 -15.04 -31.98
C GLU A 266 -32.47 -13.67 -31.94
N ILE A 267 -31.79 -12.64 -31.41
CA ILE A 267 -32.28 -11.26 -31.37
C ILE A 267 -32.46 -10.70 -32.79
N LEU A 268 -31.47 -10.90 -33.68
CA LEU A 268 -31.56 -10.43 -35.06
C LEU A 268 -32.72 -11.09 -35.81
N ARG A 269 -32.97 -12.38 -35.59
CA ARG A 269 -34.12 -13.09 -36.17
C ARG A 269 -35.44 -12.55 -35.63
N ALA A 270 -35.55 -12.37 -34.31
CA ALA A 270 -36.77 -11.85 -33.68
C ALA A 270 -37.12 -10.42 -34.16
N GLY A 271 -36.11 -9.55 -34.31
CA GLY A 271 -36.28 -8.21 -34.87
C GLY A 271 -36.75 -8.21 -36.33
N ALA A 272 -36.24 -9.14 -37.15
CA ALA A 272 -36.69 -9.29 -38.53
C ALA A 272 -38.18 -9.68 -38.64
N HIS A 273 -38.75 -10.35 -37.61
CA HIS A 273 -40.15 -10.80 -37.60
C HIS A 273 -41.16 -9.75 -37.09
N THR A 274 -40.74 -8.73 -36.34
CA THR A 274 -41.63 -7.73 -35.71
C THR A 274 -41.78 -6.44 -36.51
N GLY A 275 -41.22 -6.36 -37.73
CA GLY A 275 -41.30 -5.18 -38.60
C GLY A 275 -40.41 -4.00 -38.17
N GLY A 276 -39.79 -4.08 -36.98
CA GLY A 276 -38.75 -3.15 -36.53
C GLY A 276 -37.37 -3.66 -36.94
N ARG A 277 -36.66 -2.94 -37.80
CA ARG A 277 -35.26 -3.27 -38.13
C ARG A 277 -34.38 -3.15 -36.87
N VAL A 278 -34.14 -4.26 -36.17
CA VAL A 278 -32.99 -4.35 -35.27
C VAL A 278 -31.76 -4.34 -36.17
N VAL A 279 -31.05 -3.21 -36.18
CA VAL A 279 -29.85 -3.04 -37.00
C VAL A 279 -28.74 -3.87 -36.37
N ALA A 280 -28.24 -4.86 -37.11
CA ALA A 280 -27.02 -5.56 -36.75
C ALA A 280 -25.89 -4.54 -36.61
N ASN A 281 -25.39 -4.37 -35.40
CA ASN A 281 -24.23 -3.54 -35.11
C ASN A 281 -23.32 -4.26 -34.12
N ASP A 282 -22.05 -3.85 -34.12
CA ASP A 282 -21.02 -4.42 -33.25
C ASP A 282 -21.31 -4.10 -31.77
N GLU A 283 -21.97 -2.98 -31.49
CA GLU A 283 -22.29 -2.53 -30.15
C GLU A 283 -23.16 -3.53 -29.37
N LEU A 284 -24.25 -4.02 -29.97
CA LEU A 284 -25.13 -5.01 -29.36
C LEU A 284 -24.37 -6.30 -29.05
N TYR A 285 -23.51 -6.75 -29.97
CA TYR A 285 -22.69 -7.94 -29.77
C TYR A 285 -21.78 -7.78 -28.55
N TYR A 286 -21.07 -6.65 -28.48
CA TYR A 286 -20.13 -6.38 -27.39
C TYR A 286 -20.82 -6.21 -26.04
N GLU A 287 -22.04 -5.66 -26.00
CA GLU A 287 -22.82 -5.57 -24.76
C GLU A 287 -23.15 -6.97 -24.20
N LEU A 288 -23.68 -7.86 -25.04
CA LEU A 288 -23.98 -9.25 -24.67
C LEU A 288 -22.72 -10.00 -24.25
N TYR A 289 -21.62 -9.80 -24.97
CA TYR A 289 -20.33 -10.41 -24.66
C TYR A 289 -19.79 -9.94 -23.30
N SER A 290 -19.73 -8.63 -23.08
CA SER A 290 -19.20 -8.03 -21.84
C SER A 290 -20.03 -8.45 -20.63
N LYS A 291 -21.36 -8.49 -20.76
CA LYS A 291 -22.27 -9.00 -19.71
C LYS A 291 -21.95 -10.43 -19.30
N ARG A 292 -21.58 -11.29 -20.25
CA ARG A 292 -21.20 -12.69 -19.98
C ARG A 292 -19.83 -12.79 -19.32
N VAL A 293 -18.85 -11.99 -19.75
CA VAL A 293 -17.53 -11.92 -19.13
C VAL A 293 -17.64 -11.43 -17.69
N ASN A 294 -18.34 -10.32 -17.44
CA ASN A 294 -18.52 -9.75 -16.10
C ASN A 294 -19.22 -10.74 -15.16
N LYS A 295 -20.22 -11.49 -15.65
CA LYS A 295 -20.86 -12.56 -14.86
C LYS A 295 -19.88 -13.66 -14.44
N VAL A 296 -18.85 -13.95 -15.23
CA VAL A 296 -17.81 -14.92 -14.86
C VAL A 296 -16.87 -14.32 -13.81
N ILE A 297 -16.45 -13.06 -14.00
CA ILE A 297 -15.64 -12.29 -13.04
C ILE A 297 -16.31 -12.29 -11.66
N ASP A 298 -17.59 -11.92 -11.60
CA ASP A 298 -18.37 -11.86 -10.35
C ASP A 298 -18.46 -13.23 -9.67
N LYS A 299 -18.76 -14.28 -10.44
CA LYS A 299 -18.87 -15.65 -9.91
C LYS A 299 -17.54 -16.19 -9.39
N ALA A 300 -16.45 -15.80 -10.04
CA ALA A 300 -15.10 -16.14 -9.61
C ALA A 300 -14.67 -15.33 -8.38
N GLY A 301 -15.38 -14.25 -8.04
CA GLY A 301 -15.02 -13.37 -6.92
C GLY A 301 -13.67 -12.70 -7.16
N LEU A 302 -13.41 -12.27 -8.40
CA LEU A 302 -12.26 -11.43 -8.72
C LEU A 302 -12.55 -10.00 -8.29
N LYS A 303 -11.52 -9.28 -7.82
CA LYS A 303 -11.66 -7.86 -7.49
C LYS A 303 -11.54 -7.06 -8.77
N TYR A 304 -12.58 -6.29 -9.07
CA TYR A 304 -12.66 -5.41 -10.23
C TYR A 304 -12.53 -3.96 -9.79
N THR A 305 -11.65 -3.19 -10.41
CA THR A 305 -11.42 -1.78 -10.08
C THR A 305 -11.27 -0.96 -11.34
N GLU A 306 -11.94 0.19 -11.41
CA GLU A 306 -11.77 1.17 -12.48
C GLU A 306 -11.07 2.40 -11.96
N VAL A 307 -10.09 2.88 -12.72
CA VAL A 307 -9.36 4.12 -12.45
C VAL A 307 -9.46 4.99 -13.70
N ILE A 308 -9.94 6.21 -13.53
CA ILE A 308 -9.99 7.23 -14.58
C ILE A 308 -8.75 8.12 -14.39
N ARG A 309 -7.99 8.31 -15.47
CA ARG A 309 -6.78 9.14 -15.49
C ARG A 309 -6.98 10.42 -16.29
#